data_AF-A0A392T6C0-F1
#
_entry.id   AF-A0A392T6C0-F1
#
_cell.length_a   1.000
_cell.length_b   1.000
_cell.length_c   1.000
_cell.angle_alpha   90.00
_cell.angle_beta   90.00
_cell.angle_gamma   90.00
#
_symmetry.space_group_name_H-M   'P 1'
#
loop_
_entity.id
_entity.type
_entity.pdbx_description
1 polymer ?
#
loop_
_entity_poly.entity_id
_entity_poly.type
_entity_poly.pdbx_seq_one_letter_code
_entity_poly.pdbx_strand_id
1 'polypeptide(L)' 'MSPRPCEACLKENADMFAWHATEMPGFDPDVACHQLTIDPSASVVVQRRRRQSPEKAEAAE' A
#
# COMPACT_ATOMS: atom_id res chain seq x y z
N MET A 1 30.66 -17.64 2.48
CA MET A 1 29.18 -17.56 2.57
C MET A 1 28.67 -17.34 1.15
N SER A 2 27.95 -18.30 0.58
CA SER A 2 27.36 -18.13 -0.76
C SER A 2 26.19 -17.14 -0.66
N PRO A 3 26.03 -16.16 -1.56
CA PRO A 3 24.87 -15.28 -1.52
C PRO A 3 23.63 -16.14 -1.71
N ARG A 4 22.71 -16.12 -0.74
CA ARG A 4 21.40 -16.73 -0.93
C ARG A 4 20.75 -16.05 -2.14
N PRO A 5 20.14 -16.79 -3.08
CA PRO A 5 19.36 -16.18 -4.15
C PRO A 5 18.36 -15.22 -3.51
N CYS A 6 18.37 -13.95 -3.93
CA CYS A 6 17.57 -12.89 -3.29
C CYS A 6 16.09 -13.28 -3.16
N GLU A 7 15.58 -14.04 -4.13
CA GLU A 7 14.20 -14.55 -4.14
C GLU A 7 13.88 -15.47 -2.94
N ALA A 8 14.80 -16.35 -2.54
CA ALA A 8 14.60 -17.23 -1.38
C ALA A 8 14.56 -16.41 -0.08
N CYS A 9 15.44 -15.42 0.03
CA CYS A 9 15.46 -14.50 1.18
C CYS A 9 14.14 -13.70 1.29
N LEU A 10 13.62 -13.22 0.16
CA LEU A 10 12.35 -12.48 0.14
C LEU A 10 11.15 -13.36 0.52
N LYS A 11 11.10 -14.61 0.02
CA LYS A 11 10.04 -15.56 0.39
C LYS A 11 10.08 -15.96 1.86
N GLU A 12 11.28 -16.10 2.44
CA GLU A 12 11.47 -16.41 3.86
C GLU A 12 11.01 -15.29 4.81
N ASN A 13 10.95 -14.04 4.34
CA ASN A 13 10.56 -12.87 5.14
C ASN A 13 9.26 -12.22 4.63
N ALA A 14 8.44 -12.96 3.89
CA ALA A 14 7.22 -12.44 3.27
C ALA A 14 6.23 -11.87 4.30
N ASP A 15 6.23 -12.42 5.52
CA ASP A 15 5.47 -11.97 6.69
C ASP A 15 5.95 -10.64 7.27
N MET A 16 7.19 -10.22 6.97
CA MET A 16 7.69 -8.89 7.33
C MET A 16 7.17 -7.78 6.41
N PHE A 17 6.68 -8.14 5.22
CA PHE A 17 6.08 -7.21 4.26
C PHE A 17 4.57 -7.21 4.44
N ALA A 18 4.08 -6.43 5.41
CA ALA A 18 2.64 -6.19 5.56
C ALA A 18 2.15 -5.26 4.43
N TRP A 19 1.22 -5.73 3.61
CA TRP A 19 0.61 -4.92 2.55
C TRP A 19 -0.44 -3.97 3.10
N HIS A 20 -1.00 -4.30 4.27
CA HIS A 20 -1.93 -3.45 5.01
C HIS A 20 -1.55 -3.35 6.49
N ALA A 21 -1.91 -2.23 7.13
CA ALA A 21 -1.61 -2.00 8.54
C ALA A 21 -2.21 -3.07 9.48
N THR A 22 -3.31 -3.73 9.07
CA THR A 22 -3.92 -4.84 9.81
C THR A 22 -3.14 -6.15 9.74
N GLU A 23 -2.20 -6.28 8.81
CA GLU A 23 -1.35 -7.46 8.65
C GLU A 23 -0.06 -7.34 9.47
N MET A 24 0.23 -6.18 10.06
CA MET A 24 1.38 -5.98 10.93
C MET A 24 1.13 -6.59 12.32
N PRO A 25 1.81 -7.68 12.70
CA PRO A 25 1.66 -8.25 14.03
C PRO A 25 2.18 -7.27 15.09
N GLY A 26 1.33 -6.95 16.07
CA GLY A 26 1.66 -6.02 17.17
C GLY A 26 1.26 -4.56 16.93
N PHE A 27 0.69 -4.23 15.77
CA PHE A 27 0.09 -2.92 15.53
C PHE A 27 -1.42 -2.99 15.77
N ASP A 28 -1.91 -2.22 16.74
CA ASP A 28 -3.35 -2.00 16.93
C ASP A 28 -3.85 -1.10 15.78
N PRO A 29 -4.72 -1.58 14.89
CA PRO A 29 -5.23 -0.78 13.77
C PRO A 29 -5.91 0.51 14.21
N ASP A 30 -6.50 0.55 15.40
CA ASP A 30 -7.15 1.75 15.94
C ASP A 30 -6.13 2.85 16.31
N VAL A 31 -4.86 2.46 16.53
CA VAL A 31 -3.74 3.37 16.80
C VAL A 31 -2.88 3.61 15.54
N ALA A 32 -2.73 2.59 14.69
CA ALA A 32 -1.91 2.62 13.47
C ALA A 32 -2.55 3.46 12.36
N CYS A 33 -3.88 3.37 12.24
CA CYS A 33 -4.63 3.96 11.15
C CYS A 33 -5.02 5.39 11.52
N HIS A 34 -4.61 6.34 10.69
CA HIS A 34 -5.14 7.70 10.80
C HIS A 34 -6.48 7.76 10.09
N GLN A 35 -7.52 8.19 10.80
CA GLN A 35 -8.82 8.44 10.21
C GLN A 35 -8.80 9.82 9.54
N LEU A 36 -9.16 9.87 8.26
CA LEU A 36 -9.38 11.14 7.59
C LEU A 36 -10.59 11.83 8.23
N THR A 37 -10.47 13.12 8.56
CA THR A 37 -11.58 13.93 9.07
C THR A 37 -12.56 14.25 7.94
N ILE A 38 -13.36 13.25 7.55
CA ILE A 38 -14.37 13.35 6.50
C ILE A 38 -15.74 13.43 7.17
N ASP A 39 -16.59 14.33 6.69
CA ASP A 39 -17.99 14.39 7.09
C ASP A 39 -18.69 13.06 6.72
N PRO A 40 -19.25 12.29 7.68
CA PRO A 40 -19.94 11.03 7.39
C PRO A 40 -21.16 11.19 6.48
N SER A 41 -21.72 12.40 6.38
CA SER A 41 -22.83 12.73 5.49
C SER A 41 -22.39 13.11 4.07
N ALA A 42 -21.09 13.29 3.84
CA ALA A 42 -20.57 13.60 2.52
C ALA A 42 -20.82 12.44 1.55
N SER A 43 -21.29 12.77 0.35
CA SER A 43 -21.53 11.77 -0.69
C SER A 43 -20.21 11.30 -1.30
N VAL A 44 -20.14 10.01 -1.62
CA VAL A 44 -19.02 9.45 -2.38
C VAL A 44 -19.10 9.98 -3.81
N VAL A 45 -18.07 10.70 -4.25
CA VAL A 45 -17.97 11.24 -5.60
C VAL A 45 -16.92 10.48 -6.39
N VAL A 46 -17.34 9.80 -7.45
CA VAL A 46 -16.41 9.18 -8.40
C VAL A 46 -15.73 10.28 -9.23
N GLN A 47 -14.44 10.51 -8.99
CA GLN A 47 -13.67 11.46 -9.79
C GLN A 47 -13.26 10.83 -11.12
N ARG A 48 -13.56 11.51 -12.23
CA ARG A 48 -13.11 11.07 -13.56
C ARG A 48 -11.59 11.14 -13.64
N ARG A 49 -10.95 10.03 -14.06
CA ARG A 49 -9.51 9.98 -14.31
C ARG A 49 -9.11 11.11 -15.26
N ARG A 50 -8.15 11.94 -14.85
CA ARG A 50 -7.54 12.95 -15.74
C ARG A 50 -6.74 12.23 -16.83
N ARG A 51 -6.79 12.73 -18.07
CA ARG A 51 -5.88 12.27 -19.12
C ARG A 51 -4.45 12.57 -18.71
N GLN A 52 -3.64 11.54 -18.55
CA GLN A 52 -2.19 11.67 -18.36
C GLN A 52 -1.53 11.82 -19.74
N SER A 53 -0.39 12.52 -19.80
CA SER A 53 0.46 12.47 -20.98
C SER A 53 1.02 11.05 -21.17
N PRO A 54 1.41 10.65 -22.39
CA PRO A 54 2.03 9.35 -22.63
C PRO A 54 3.21 9.08 -21.68
N GLU A 55 4.09 10.06 -21.50
CA GLU A 55 5.24 10.00 -20.58
C GLU A 55 4.83 9.72 -19.12
N LYS A 56 3.76 10.37 -18.63
CA LYS A 56 3.26 10.17 -17.26
C LYS A 56 2.51 8.85 -17.09
N ALA A 57 1.98 8.30 -18.18
CA ALA A 57 1.34 7.00 -18.17
C ALA A 57 2.41 5.89 -18.12
N GLU A 58 3.45 6.00 -18.94
CA GLU A 58 4.60 5.08 -18.96
C GLU A 58 5.34 5.04 -17.61
N ALA A 59 5.52 6.18 -16.96
CA ALA A 59 6.16 6.23 -15.65
C ALA A 59 5.33 5.66 -14.49
N ALA A 60 4.03 5.43 -14.69
CA ALA A 60 3.10 4.92 -13.68
C ALA A 60 2.71 3.44 -13.92
N GLU A 61 3.21 2.85 -15.00
CA GLU A 61 3.14 1.41 -15.31
C GLU A 61 4.25 0.64 -14.59
#